data_AF-A0A7C3XPQ2-F1
#
_entry.id   AF-A0A7C3XPQ2-F1
#
_cell.length_a   1.000
_cell.length_b   1.000
_cell.length_c   1.000
_cell.angle_alpha   90.00
_cell.angle_beta   90.00
_cell.angle_gamma   90.00
#
_symmetry.space_group_name_H-M   'P 1'
#
loop_
_entity.id
_entity.type
_entity.pdbx_description
1 polymer ?
#
loop_
_entity_poly.entity_id
_entity_poly.type
_entity_poly.pdbx_seq_one_letter_code
_entity_poly.pdbx_strand_id
1 'polypeptide(L)'
;MRRERLVCIVLAVMVAWPAVYSAAEEFVNPKANIPPKAAPQRRNAGEGVPPLPLPATPLRRSERKREPSPPALVGNVTFSDLAIKRAGLNWETTIIDLEKWVGFTNDALAQRYRFVNTDFSKFSYDPTELPILYFTGWKPLPQFDDKTIQAMRQYLLDGGTWVIHSNCGRPEFNESARREIARMFPDRELAAIPTDHPIFSAFYQVKQMRVRRGSEPWKTVPPYLEVINIGTRAAVIFSPIDLSCGWNADAHPIEGGVLYDQADALKLGSNIMTYCLAEYQYGRFFAHQKVYHQATDATRDQLVLGQIVHNGDWDPTPHGLPNLLKTIDQNTTMHVQFKRVPVDPEKGDIYSFPVLYMTGQRAFKFNDVIRKRLREYLDNGGSLIVDCAVGSSEFDRAFREEIRQIYRDRALKTLREDHPIFKYVYDTRKVELAPMARRILGSVPCPQLEVIEVDGTLPVIYSRLSMSAGWEQLPRAYNMGYADEDALKLGVNILMYVVSH
;
A
#
# COMPACT_ATOMS: atom_id res chain seq x y z
N MET A 1 -17.21 -27.23 16.75
CA MET A 1 -17.80 -26.17 17.61
C MET A 1 -16.69 -25.23 18.07
N ARG A 2 -16.85 -23.93 17.76
CA ARG A 2 -16.10 -22.75 18.25
C ARG A 2 -14.59 -22.67 17.98
N ARG A 3 -14.24 -22.17 16.78
CA ARG A 3 -13.00 -21.40 16.51
C ARG A 3 -13.25 -20.32 15.44
N GLU A 4 -14.24 -19.46 15.69
CA GLU A 4 -14.54 -18.30 14.83
C GLU A 4 -14.98 -17.11 15.69
N ARG A 5 -14.05 -16.38 16.32
CA ARG A 5 -14.31 -15.06 16.97
C ARG A 5 -13.02 -14.24 17.20
N LEU A 6 -12.19 -14.00 16.18
CA LEU A 6 -11.07 -13.05 16.31
C LEU A 6 -11.19 -11.77 15.45
N VAL A 7 -12.12 -11.70 14.50
CA VAL A 7 -12.23 -10.54 13.58
C VAL A 7 -13.14 -9.43 14.13
N CYS A 8 -14.03 -9.70 15.09
CA CYS A 8 -14.96 -8.69 15.61
C CYS A 8 -14.48 -7.88 16.83
N ILE A 9 -13.34 -8.22 17.44
CA ILE A 9 -12.93 -7.58 18.71
C ILE A 9 -12.31 -6.19 18.49
N VAL A 10 -11.66 -5.96 17.34
CA VAL A 10 -11.02 -4.65 17.05
C VAL A 10 -12.07 -3.56 16.77
N LEU A 11 -13.12 -3.89 16.02
CA LEU A 11 -14.26 -2.97 15.78
C LEU A 11 -15.07 -2.72 17.06
N ALA A 12 -15.29 -3.74 17.89
CA ALA A 12 -16.08 -3.59 19.12
C ALA A 12 -15.42 -2.66 20.17
N VAL A 13 -14.09 -2.56 20.19
CA VAL A 13 -13.38 -1.61 21.09
C VAL A 13 -13.49 -0.16 20.59
N MET A 14 -13.71 0.07 19.29
CA MET A 14 -13.93 1.41 18.75
C MET A 14 -15.41 1.82 18.60
N VAL A 15 -16.35 0.87 18.47
CA VAL A 15 -17.76 1.14 18.10
C VAL A 15 -18.73 1.15 19.29
N ALA A 16 -18.33 0.71 20.49
CA ALA A 16 -19.23 0.65 21.64
C ALA A 16 -18.84 1.61 22.78
N TRP A 17 -18.72 2.91 22.48
CA TRP A 17 -18.74 3.94 23.53
C TRP A 17 -19.74 5.04 23.20
N PRO A 18 -20.71 5.32 24.08
CA PRO A 18 -21.70 6.35 23.84
C PRO A 18 -21.00 7.70 23.71
N ALA A 19 -21.29 8.39 22.60
CA ALA A 19 -20.92 9.78 22.39
C ALA A 19 -21.67 10.65 23.41
N VAL A 20 -21.04 10.87 24.57
CA VAL A 20 -21.44 11.96 25.45
C VAL A 20 -20.87 13.23 24.83
N TYR A 21 -21.67 13.91 24.02
CA TYR A 21 -21.40 15.28 23.59
C TYR A 21 -21.52 16.20 24.81
N SER A 22 -20.44 16.29 25.59
CA SER A 22 -20.13 17.53 26.28
C SER A 22 -19.47 18.44 25.26
N ALA A 23 -19.83 19.73 25.22
CA ALA A 23 -19.05 20.73 24.50
C ALA A 23 -17.59 20.57 24.96
N ALA A 24 -16.75 19.98 24.10
CA ALA A 24 -15.39 19.66 24.46
C ALA A 24 -14.65 20.99 24.64
N GLU A 25 -14.11 21.22 25.83
CA GLU A 25 -13.15 22.29 26.06
C GLU A 25 -12.09 22.26 24.95
N GLU A 26 -11.63 23.43 24.50
CA GLU A 26 -10.63 23.52 23.43
C GLU A 26 -9.34 22.83 23.89
N PHE A 27 -9.14 21.59 23.46
CA PHE A 27 -7.95 20.83 23.79
C PHE A 27 -6.74 21.41 23.05
N VAL A 28 -5.78 21.91 23.81
CA VAL A 28 -4.46 22.33 23.31
C VAL A 28 -3.46 21.26 23.70
N ASN A 29 -2.76 20.69 22.72
CA ASN A 29 -1.72 19.72 23.00
C ASN A 29 -0.56 20.42 23.73
N PRO A 30 -0.15 19.98 24.94
CA PRO A 30 0.95 20.61 25.67
C PRO A 30 2.28 20.66 24.90
N LYS A 31 2.46 19.78 23.91
CA LYS A 31 3.67 19.72 23.06
C LYS A 31 3.66 20.71 21.89
N ALA A 32 2.52 21.32 21.59
CA ALA A 32 2.35 22.25 20.45
C ALA A 32 3.34 23.43 20.49
N ASN A 33 3.69 23.88 21.69
CA ASN A 33 4.47 25.10 21.93
C ASN A 33 5.97 24.87 22.16
N ILE A 34 6.46 23.64 22.01
CA ILE A 34 7.88 23.36 22.24
C ILE A 34 8.66 23.65 20.94
N PRO A 35 9.62 24.60 20.95
CA PRO A 35 10.33 24.99 19.73
C PRO A 35 11.27 23.87 19.24
N PRO A 36 11.54 23.81 17.92
CA PRO A 36 12.48 22.83 17.34
C PRO A 36 13.90 23.05 17.86
N LYS A 37 14.71 21.99 17.86
CA LYS A 37 16.12 22.13 18.26
C LYS A 37 16.86 23.05 17.30
N ALA A 38 17.66 23.97 17.85
CA ALA A 38 18.49 24.87 17.06
C ALA A 38 19.48 24.08 16.20
N ALA A 39 19.66 24.50 14.95
CA ALA A 39 20.61 23.85 14.04
C ALA A 39 22.04 23.92 14.63
N PRO A 40 22.80 22.80 14.64
CA PRO A 40 24.14 22.77 15.20
C PRO A 40 25.06 23.74 14.45
N GLN A 41 25.65 24.71 15.16
CA GLN A 41 26.62 25.63 14.59
C GLN A 41 28.03 25.02 14.70
N ARG A 42 28.61 24.62 13.57
CA ARG A 42 30.03 24.20 13.50
C ARG A 42 30.87 25.28 12.83
N ARG A 43 31.94 25.71 13.50
CA ARG A 43 32.92 26.68 13.01
C ARG A 43 34.28 25.99 12.96
N ASN A 44 34.93 25.97 11.80
CA ASN A 44 36.36 25.62 11.72
C ASN A 44 37.18 26.89 11.87
N ALA A 45 38.26 26.83 12.64
CA ALA A 45 39.29 27.85 12.64
C ALA A 45 40.23 27.58 11.46
N GLY A 46 40.38 28.55 10.55
CA GLY A 46 41.42 28.55 9.54
C GLY A 46 42.29 29.79 9.70
N GLU A 47 43.57 29.68 9.33
CA GLU A 47 44.48 30.83 9.26
C GLU A 47 44.55 31.28 7.80
N GLY A 48 44.26 32.56 7.56
CA GLY A 48 44.46 33.19 6.26
C GLY A 48 45.79 33.94 6.25
N VAL A 49 46.56 33.80 5.17
CA VAL A 49 47.79 34.59 4.98
C VAL A 49 47.39 35.94 4.39
N PRO A 50 47.71 37.07 5.05
CA PRO A 50 47.48 38.39 4.45
C PRO A 50 48.36 38.54 3.19
N PRO A 51 47.90 39.23 2.13
CA PRO A 51 48.73 39.53 0.98
C PRO A 51 49.95 40.37 1.42
N LEU A 52 51.16 39.87 1.15
CA LEU A 52 52.43 40.50 1.54
C LEU A 52 52.73 41.80 0.75
N PRO A 53 53.63 42.69 1.25
CA PRO A 53 54.58 42.46 2.36
C PRO A 53 54.45 43.44 3.53
N LEU A 54 54.26 42.92 4.74
CA LEU A 54 54.61 43.51 6.07
C LEU A 54 54.34 42.41 7.14
N PRO A 55 54.88 42.48 8.38
CA PRO A 55 55.05 41.31 9.26
C PRO A 55 53.73 40.57 9.51
N ALA A 56 53.61 39.36 8.95
CA ALA A 56 52.35 38.63 8.90
C ALA A 56 51.98 38.08 10.28
N THR A 57 51.02 38.73 10.94
CA THR A 57 50.30 38.10 12.05
C THR A 57 49.18 37.26 11.43
N PRO A 58 49.08 35.95 11.71
CA PRO A 58 48.01 35.10 11.15
C PRO A 58 46.63 35.66 11.48
N LEU A 59 45.79 35.90 10.47
CA LEU A 59 44.41 36.31 10.69
C LEU A 59 43.55 35.06 10.89
N ARG A 60 42.97 34.93 12.08
CA ARG A 60 42.03 33.87 12.41
C ARG A 60 40.72 34.09 11.65
N ARG A 61 40.47 33.28 10.62
CA ARG A 61 39.20 33.27 9.88
C ARG A 61 38.35 32.12 10.39
N SER A 62 37.16 32.42 10.91
CA SER A 62 36.16 31.39 11.18
C SER A 62 35.27 31.22 9.96
N GLU A 63 35.34 30.08 9.29
CA GLU A 63 34.42 29.74 8.20
C GLU A 63 33.32 28.82 8.72
N ARG A 64 32.07 29.14 8.33
CA ARG A 64 30.92 28.28 8.62
C ARG A 64 30.98 27.10 7.66
N LYS A 65 31.37 25.93 8.17
CA LYS A 65 31.31 24.68 7.38
C LYS A 65 29.85 24.22 7.33
N ARG A 66 29.21 24.34 6.16
CA ARG A 66 27.92 23.70 5.88
C ARG A 66 28.21 22.35 5.24
N GLU A 67 28.13 21.27 6.00
CA GLU A 67 28.12 19.94 5.39
C GLU A 67 26.85 19.79 4.54
N PRO A 68 26.92 19.04 3.41
CA PRO A 68 25.74 18.76 2.62
C PRO A 68 24.68 18.13 3.52
N SER A 69 23.49 18.72 3.53
CA SER A 69 22.38 18.20 4.33
C SER A 69 22.00 16.81 3.84
N PRO A 70 21.65 15.87 4.72
CA PRO A 70 21.14 14.58 4.30
C PRO A 70 19.93 14.73 3.37
N PRO A 71 19.63 13.75 2.50
CA PRO A 71 18.47 13.81 1.62
C PRO A 71 17.19 13.98 2.45
N ALA A 72 16.28 14.82 1.96
CA ALA A 72 14.96 14.97 2.56
C ALA A 72 14.11 13.76 2.18
N LEU A 73 13.51 13.11 3.18
CA LEU A 73 12.64 11.96 2.97
C LEU A 73 11.19 12.28 3.33
N VAL A 74 11.01 13.07 4.40
CA VAL A 74 9.69 13.37 4.98
C VAL A 74 9.42 14.87 4.88
N GLY A 75 8.34 15.24 4.18
CA GLY A 75 7.75 16.56 4.22
C GLY A 75 6.73 16.65 5.35
N ASN A 76 7.05 17.36 6.42
CA ASN A 76 6.10 17.67 7.48
C ASN A 76 5.21 18.83 7.05
N VAL A 77 3.91 18.57 6.87
CA VAL A 77 2.95 19.61 6.51
C VAL A 77 2.63 20.44 7.75
N THR A 78 3.02 21.71 7.68
CA THR A 78 2.72 22.76 8.66
C THR A 78 1.92 23.83 7.93
N PHE A 79 0.93 24.46 8.54
CA PHE A 79 0.29 25.63 7.93
C PHE A 79 1.09 26.87 8.32
N SER A 80 1.37 27.75 7.36
CA SER A 80 2.05 29.01 7.66
C SER A 80 1.14 29.95 8.47
N ASP A 81 1.71 30.78 9.35
CA ASP A 81 0.96 31.78 10.14
C ASP A 81 0.04 32.68 9.30
N LEU A 82 0.43 32.95 8.05
CA LEU A 82 -0.34 33.77 7.11
C LEU A 82 -1.53 32.99 6.51
N ALA A 83 -1.36 31.69 6.21
CA ALA A 83 -2.44 30.81 5.76
C ALA A 83 -3.42 30.52 6.92
N ILE A 84 -2.88 30.30 8.12
CA ILE A 84 -3.57 30.21 9.42
C ILE A 84 -4.47 31.44 9.62
N LYS A 85 -3.91 32.66 9.49
CA LYS A 85 -4.68 33.91 9.64
C LYS A 85 -5.72 34.15 8.55
N ARG A 86 -5.44 33.81 7.28
CA ARG A 86 -6.40 34.00 6.17
C ARG A 86 -7.54 32.99 6.18
N ALA A 87 -7.30 31.77 6.65
CA ALA A 87 -8.30 30.72 6.73
C ALA A 87 -9.02 30.65 8.10
N GLY A 88 -8.61 31.48 9.08
CA GLY A 88 -9.14 31.42 10.45
C GLY A 88 -8.77 30.14 11.20
N LEU A 89 -7.71 29.45 10.77
CA LEU A 89 -7.30 28.14 11.28
C LEU A 89 -6.09 28.31 12.19
N ASN A 90 -6.16 27.86 13.45
CA ASN A 90 -4.94 27.65 14.26
C ASN A 90 -4.54 26.17 14.16
N TRP A 91 -3.57 25.84 13.28
CA TRP A 91 -3.10 24.47 13.08
C TRP A 91 -1.72 24.27 13.70
N GLU A 92 -1.71 23.64 14.86
CA GLU A 92 -0.50 23.36 15.62
C GLU A 92 -0.04 21.91 15.34
N THR A 93 1.25 21.73 15.07
CA THR A 93 1.87 20.41 14.85
C THR A 93 2.95 20.14 15.89
N THR A 94 3.20 18.88 16.21
CA THR A 94 4.23 18.48 17.19
C THR A 94 5.54 18.08 16.50
N ILE A 95 6.36 19.07 16.11
CA ILE A 95 7.63 18.86 15.37
C ILE A 95 8.60 17.91 16.11
N ILE A 96 8.59 17.90 17.44
CA ILE A 96 9.47 17.05 18.26
C ILE A 96 9.19 15.55 18.05
N ASP A 97 7.94 15.19 17.78
CA ASP A 97 7.57 13.80 17.59
C ASP A 97 8.22 13.25 16.30
N LEU A 98 8.29 14.08 15.25
CA LEU A 98 9.02 13.78 14.02
C LEU A 98 10.53 13.70 14.22
N GLU A 99 11.13 14.61 15.00
CA GLU A 99 12.57 14.53 15.33
C GLU A 99 12.91 13.19 16.00
N LYS A 100 12.08 12.74 16.95
CA LYS A 100 12.27 11.45 17.63
C LYS A 100 12.07 10.27 16.67
N TRP A 101 11.03 10.28 15.86
CA TRP A 101 10.78 9.21 14.89
C TRP A 101 11.91 9.09 13.86
N VAL A 102 12.24 10.17 13.16
CA VAL A 102 13.29 10.16 12.13
C VAL A 102 14.65 9.83 12.74
N GLY A 103 14.95 10.37 13.93
CA GLY A 103 16.18 10.04 14.66
C GLY A 103 16.29 8.56 15.00
N PHE A 104 15.25 8.00 15.64
CA PHE A 104 15.21 6.58 16.01
C PHE A 104 15.33 5.66 14.78
N THR A 105 14.61 5.97 13.70
CA THR A 105 14.66 5.16 12.49
C THR A 105 16.03 5.25 11.79
N ASN A 106 16.64 6.43 11.73
CA ASN A 106 17.99 6.61 11.19
C ASN A 106 19.03 5.78 11.97
N ASP A 107 18.99 5.85 13.30
CA ASP A 107 19.90 5.09 14.16
C ASP A 107 19.71 3.59 13.96
N ALA A 108 18.45 3.14 13.90
CA ALA A 108 18.11 1.73 13.72
C ALA A 108 18.50 1.17 12.34
N LEU A 109 18.36 1.97 11.28
CA LEU A 109 18.70 1.58 9.90
C LEU A 109 20.16 1.86 9.52
N ALA A 110 20.93 2.52 10.40
CA ALA A 110 22.24 3.10 10.08
C ALA A 110 22.20 4.01 8.83
N GLN A 111 21.12 4.79 8.70
CA GLN A 111 20.88 5.73 7.59
C GLN A 111 20.90 7.18 8.07
N ARG A 112 20.90 8.12 7.12
CA ARG A 112 20.80 9.55 7.42
C ARG A 112 19.80 10.20 6.49
N TYR A 113 18.55 10.29 6.92
CA TYR A 113 17.50 11.10 6.30
C TYR A 113 17.14 12.28 7.19
N ARG A 114 16.58 13.33 6.58
CA ARG A 114 15.98 14.44 7.32
C ARG A 114 14.52 14.62 6.94
N PHE A 115 13.78 15.31 7.79
CA PHE A 115 12.49 15.88 7.44
C PHE A 115 12.65 17.37 7.11
N VAL A 116 11.67 17.93 6.40
CA VAL A 116 11.55 19.36 6.12
C VAL A 116 10.14 19.81 6.42
N ASN A 117 10.00 21.03 6.95
CA ASN A 117 8.67 21.64 7.04
C ASN A 117 8.27 22.18 5.67
N THR A 118 7.02 21.91 5.29
CA THR A 118 6.41 22.38 4.06
C THR A 118 4.96 22.77 4.33
N ASP A 119 4.29 23.36 3.35
CA ASP A 119 2.85 23.63 3.35
C ASP A 119 2.30 23.37 1.94
N PHE A 120 0.98 23.20 1.79
CA PHE A 120 0.36 22.89 0.50
C PHE A 120 0.57 23.96 -0.59
N SER A 121 0.99 25.18 -0.22
CA SER A 121 1.30 26.25 -1.18
C SER A 121 2.77 26.25 -1.63
N LYS A 122 3.68 25.73 -0.81
CA LYS A 122 5.12 25.63 -1.11
C LYS A 122 5.55 24.27 -1.61
N PHE A 123 4.78 23.23 -1.29
CA PHE A 123 5.09 21.87 -1.71
C PHE A 123 4.97 21.74 -3.22
N SER A 124 6.01 21.18 -3.85
CA SER A 124 6.09 20.96 -5.30
C SER A 124 5.16 19.84 -5.79
N TYR A 125 4.65 19.00 -4.89
CA TYR A 125 3.93 17.76 -5.23
C TYR A 125 4.78 16.77 -6.04
N ASP A 126 6.10 16.86 -5.95
CA ASP A 126 7.03 15.92 -6.58
C ASP A 126 7.52 14.87 -5.58
N PRO A 127 7.19 13.57 -5.77
CA PRO A 127 7.66 12.51 -4.90
C PRO A 127 9.16 12.23 -5.01
N THR A 128 9.86 12.73 -6.03
CA THR A 128 11.32 12.66 -6.10
C THR A 128 12.01 13.63 -5.14
N GLU A 129 11.34 14.73 -4.80
CA GLU A 129 11.81 15.68 -3.80
C GLU A 129 11.43 15.24 -2.38
N LEU A 130 10.17 14.84 -2.19
CA LEU A 130 9.63 14.38 -0.91
C LEU A 130 8.77 13.12 -1.09
N PRO A 131 9.36 11.93 -0.95
CA PRO A 131 8.64 10.66 -1.11
C PRO A 131 7.52 10.45 -0.10
N ILE A 132 7.67 10.99 1.11
CA ILE A 132 6.70 10.87 2.20
C ILE A 132 6.19 12.25 2.58
N LEU A 133 4.89 12.48 2.47
CA LEU A 133 4.22 13.60 3.09
C LEU A 133 3.64 13.16 4.42
N TYR A 134 4.05 13.80 5.51
CA TYR A 134 3.58 13.53 6.86
C TYR A 134 2.61 14.60 7.31
N PHE A 135 1.48 14.17 7.87
CA PHE A 135 0.44 15.05 8.38
C PHE A 135 -0.07 14.56 9.73
N THR A 136 -0.20 15.48 10.68
CA THR A 136 -0.63 15.14 12.04
C THR A 136 -1.35 16.31 12.70
N GLY A 137 -2.28 16.01 13.61
CA GLY A 137 -3.06 17.03 14.31
C GLY A 137 -4.17 16.43 15.17
N TRP A 138 -4.77 17.28 16.01
CA TRP A 138 -5.89 16.94 16.90
C TRP A 138 -7.14 17.80 16.66
N LYS A 139 -7.05 18.81 15.79
CA LYS A 139 -8.16 19.65 15.35
C LYS A 139 -8.72 19.13 14.01
N PRO A 140 -9.99 19.39 13.67
CA PRO A 140 -10.54 18.99 12.39
C PRO A 140 -9.70 19.51 11.22
N LEU A 141 -9.30 18.60 10.33
CA LEU A 141 -8.62 18.94 9.08
C LEU A 141 -9.46 19.97 8.31
N PRO A 142 -8.85 21.10 7.89
CA PRO A 142 -9.55 22.05 7.07
C PRO A 142 -9.94 21.41 5.75
N GLN A 143 -11.06 21.88 5.19
CA GLN A 143 -11.46 21.47 3.87
C GLN A 143 -10.45 22.01 2.86
N PHE A 144 -9.80 21.13 2.10
CA PHE A 144 -8.86 21.56 1.07
C PHE A 144 -9.60 22.11 -0.15
N ASP A 145 -9.02 23.11 -0.81
CA ASP A 145 -9.52 23.53 -2.11
C ASP A 145 -9.33 22.43 -3.17
N ASP A 146 -10.12 22.49 -4.25
CA ASP A 146 -10.11 21.44 -5.27
C ASP A 146 -8.76 21.33 -5.99
N LYS A 147 -8.00 22.43 -6.09
CA LYS A 147 -6.66 22.42 -6.67
C LYS A 147 -5.69 21.59 -5.81
N THR A 148 -5.76 21.75 -4.50
CA THR A 148 -4.97 20.99 -3.53
C THR A 148 -5.38 19.52 -3.53
N ILE A 149 -6.69 19.21 -3.62
CA ILE A 149 -7.18 17.83 -3.75
C ILE A 149 -6.62 17.17 -5.02
N GLN A 150 -6.66 17.86 -6.17
CA GLN A 150 -6.13 17.34 -7.42
C GLN A 150 -4.61 17.15 -7.38
N ALA A 151 -3.86 18.12 -6.83
CA ALA A 151 -2.41 18.04 -6.69
C ALA A 151 -1.98 16.91 -5.75
N MET A 152 -2.65 16.74 -4.62
CA MET A 152 -2.42 15.61 -3.70
C MET A 152 -2.74 14.27 -4.35
N ARG A 153 -3.86 14.18 -5.07
CA ARG A 153 -4.20 12.95 -5.82
C ARG A 153 -3.12 12.62 -6.83
N GLN A 154 -2.63 13.59 -7.60
CA GLN A 154 -1.57 13.38 -8.59
C GLN A 154 -0.25 12.99 -7.94
N TYR A 155 0.17 13.69 -6.87
CA TYR A 155 1.35 13.33 -6.07
C TYR A 155 1.31 11.86 -5.62
N LEU A 156 0.16 11.42 -5.14
CA LEU A 156 -0.06 10.04 -4.72
C LEU A 156 -0.04 9.07 -5.90
N LEU A 157 -0.59 9.41 -7.06
CA LEU A 157 -0.48 8.59 -8.26
C LEU A 157 0.97 8.49 -8.77
N ASP A 158 1.76 9.56 -8.61
CA ASP A 158 3.12 9.69 -9.11
C ASP A 158 4.19 8.95 -8.27
N GLY A 159 3.77 8.27 -7.21
CA GLY A 159 4.64 7.48 -6.32
C GLY A 159 4.79 8.05 -4.92
N GLY A 160 4.21 9.20 -4.62
CA GLY A 160 4.19 9.79 -3.28
C GLY A 160 3.38 8.96 -2.29
N THR A 161 3.68 9.12 -1.00
CA THR A 161 2.94 8.47 0.08
C THR A 161 2.51 9.51 1.11
N TRP A 162 1.23 9.48 1.48
CA TRP A 162 0.69 10.36 2.53
C TRP A 162 0.48 9.58 3.82
N VAL A 163 1.27 9.91 4.84
CA VAL A 163 1.23 9.30 6.18
C VAL A 163 0.52 10.26 7.12
N ILE A 164 -0.59 9.82 7.69
CA ILE A 164 -1.48 10.66 8.49
C ILE A 164 -1.67 10.02 9.86
N HIS A 165 -1.32 10.74 10.93
CA HIS A 165 -1.53 10.28 12.31
C HIS A 165 -2.46 11.23 13.05
N SER A 166 -3.48 10.66 13.70
CA SER A 166 -4.35 11.42 14.60
C SER A 166 -3.67 11.62 15.96
N ASN A 167 -3.39 12.88 16.30
CA ASN A 167 -2.94 13.20 17.65
C ASN A 167 -4.05 12.91 18.64
N CYS A 168 -3.69 12.19 19.70
CA CYS A 168 -4.57 11.72 20.76
C CYS A 168 -5.75 10.86 20.27
N GLY A 169 -5.75 10.39 19.02
CA GLY A 169 -6.85 9.62 18.43
C GLY A 169 -8.18 10.38 18.40
N ARG A 170 -8.16 11.70 18.21
CA ARG A 170 -9.36 12.56 18.24
C ARG A 170 -10.36 12.20 17.13
N PRO A 171 -11.62 11.88 17.46
CA PRO A 171 -12.64 11.55 16.46
C PRO A 171 -12.83 12.62 15.39
N GLU A 172 -12.77 13.89 15.75
CA GLU A 172 -13.05 15.00 14.84
C GLU A 172 -11.95 15.16 13.78
N PHE A 173 -10.69 14.92 14.16
CA PHE A 173 -9.59 14.82 13.20
C PHE A 173 -9.78 13.58 12.30
N ASN A 174 -10.15 12.44 12.88
CA ASN A 174 -10.34 11.20 12.13
C ASN A 174 -11.45 11.34 11.08
N GLU A 175 -12.58 11.94 11.41
CA GLU A 175 -13.70 12.16 10.49
C GLU A 175 -13.33 13.12 9.36
N SER A 176 -12.68 14.24 9.69
CA SER A 176 -12.24 15.22 8.69
C SER A 176 -11.13 14.68 7.78
N ALA A 177 -10.20 13.86 8.30
CA ALA A 177 -9.20 13.15 7.49
C ALA A 177 -9.86 12.21 6.49
N ARG A 178 -10.81 11.37 6.94
CA ARG A 178 -11.54 10.45 6.07
C ARG A 178 -12.32 11.19 4.98
N ARG A 179 -12.93 12.33 5.31
CA ARG A 179 -13.60 13.19 4.34
C ARG A 179 -12.65 13.67 3.22
N GLU A 180 -11.49 14.23 3.57
CA GLU A 180 -10.53 14.72 2.56
C GLU A 180 -9.93 13.57 1.73
N ILE A 181 -9.66 12.43 2.34
CA ILE A 181 -9.19 11.22 1.64
C ILE A 181 -10.25 10.74 0.64
N ALA A 182 -11.53 10.70 1.03
CA ALA A 182 -12.64 10.32 0.15
C ALA A 182 -12.83 11.31 -1.00
N ARG A 183 -12.59 12.61 -0.79
CA ARG A 183 -12.57 13.61 -1.86
C ARG A 183 -11.43 13.37 -2.86
N MET A 184 -10.27 12.92 -2.39
CA MET A 184 -9.15 12.56 -3.27
C MET A 184 -9.39 11.26 -4.04
N PHE A 185 -10.04 10.27 -3.43
CA PHE A 185 -10.31 8.95 -4.03
C PHE A 185 -11.74 8.48 -3.75
N PRO A 186 -12.75 8.98 -4.49
CA PRO A 186 -14.15 8.64 -4.24
C PRO A 186 -14.47 7.17 -4.48
N ASP A 187 -13.74 6.52 -5.38
CA ASP A 187 -13.94 5.12 -5.77
C ASP A 187 -13.04 4.13 -5.01
N ARG A 188 -12.30 4.58 -3.99
CA ARG A 188 -11.42 3.73 -3.19
C ARG A 188 -11.73 3.87 -1.71
N GLU A 189 -11.92 2.73 -1.05
CA GLU A 189 -12.20 2.70 0.38
C GLU A 189 -10.90 2.79 1.20
N LEU A 190 -10.84 3.76 2.11
CA LEU A 190 -9.88 3.75 3.20
C LEU A 190 -10.30 2.67 4.20
N ALA A 191 -9.58 1.55 4.24
CA ALA A 191 -9.93 0.43 5.10
C ALA A 191 -8.72 -0.15 5.83
N ALA A 192 -9.01 -0.88 6.90
CA ALA A 192 -8.00 -1.56 7.69
C ALA A 192 -7.21 -2.58 6.85
N ILE A 193 -5.91 -2.69 7.12
CA ILE A 193 -5.05 -3.72 6.53
C ILE A 193 -4.92 -4.95 7.45
N PRO A 194 -4.71 -6.14 6.90
CA PRO A 194 -4.53 -7.35 7.69
C PRO A 194 -3.19 -7.31 8.45
N THR A 195 -3.10 -8.05 9.55
CA THR A 195 -1.92 -8.02 10.44
C THR A 195 -0.66 -8.65 9.85
N ASP A 196 -0.78 -9.38 8.74
CA ASP A 196 0.33 -9.91 7.96
C ASP A 196 0.74 -8.99 6.80
N HIS A 197 0.12 -7.80 6.68
CA HIS A 197 0.53 -6.79 5.70
C HIS A 197 1.99 -6.38 5.94
N PRO A 198 2.81 -6.20 4.88
CA PRO A 198 4.24 -5.94 5.02
C PRO A 198 4.62 -4.70 5.84
N ILE A 199 3.74 -3.69 5.94
CA ILE A 199 3.94 -2.53 6.83
C ILE A 199 4.16 -2.97 8.29
N PHE A 200 3.61 -4.08 8.75
CA PHE A 200 3.80 -4.55 10.12
C PHE A 200 5.08 -5.39 10.32
N SER A 201 5.80 -5.68 9.24
CA SER A 201 7.01 -6.52 9.27
C SER A 201 8.18 -5.99 8.43
N ALA A 202 8.10 -4.75 7.95
CA ALA A 202 9.06 -4.18 6.99
C ALA A 202 10.50 -4.13 7.53
N PHE A 203 10.64 -3.86 8.84
CA PHE A 203 11.93 -3.87 9.53
C PHE A 203 11.84 -4.61 10.88
N TYR A 204 10.93 -4.18 11.75
CA TYR A 204 10.55 -4.86 12.98
C TYR A 204 9.33 -5.76 12.77
N GLN A 205 9.30 -6.91 13.46
CA GLN A 205 8.14 -7.79 13.49
C GLN A 205 7.12 -7.30 14.53
N VAL A 206 6.15 -6.49 14.10
CA VAL A 206 5.09 -5.92 14.95
C VAL A 206 3.84 -6.79 14.86
N LYS A 207 3.68 -7.71 15.81
CA LYS A 207 2.48 -8.60 15.89
C LYS A 207 1.40 -8.08 16.82
N GLN A 208 1.79 -7.24 17.77
CA GLN A 208 0.94 -6.69 18.82
C GLN A 208 1.43 -5.29 19.15
N MET A 209 0.49 -4.45 19.61
CA MET A 209 0.70 -3.08 20.04
C MET A 209 0.06 -2.90 21.41
N ARG A 210 0.73 -2.18 22.32
CA ARG A 210 0.12 -1.70 23.56
C ARG A 210 -0.53 -0.34 23.32
N VAL A 211 -1.80 -0.21 23.68
CA VAL A 211 -2.60 1.01 23.56
C VAL A 211 -3.21 1.38 24.91
N ARG A 212 -3.31 2.67 25.23
CA ARG A 212 -4.04 3.17 26.40
C ARG A 212 -4.92 4.35 26.03
N ARG A 213 -5.96 4.59 26.84
CA ARG A 213 -6.80 5.80 26.77
C ARG A 213 -6.59 6.61 28.05
N GLY A 214 -6.10 7.84 27.92
CA GLY A 214 -5.74 8.67 29.08
C GLY A 214 -4.87 7.90 30.08
N SER A 215 -5.34 7.83 31.32
CA SER A 215 -4.67 7.14 32.44
C SER A 215 -5.11 5.68 32.64
N GLU A 216 -5.90 5.11 31.73
CA GLU A 216 -6.28 3.69 31.79
C GLU A 216 -5.05 2.76 31.65
N PRO A 217 -5.13 1.52 32.17
CA PRO A 217 -4.10 0.51 31.95
C PRO A 217 -3.87 0.22 30.47
N TRP A 218 -2.62 -0.12 30.14
CA TRP A 218 -2.26 -0.59 28.80
C TRP A 218 -3.03 -1.86 28.43
N LYS A 219 -3.57 -1.86 27.22
CA LYS A 219 -4.25 -3.01 26.60
C LYS A 219 -3.44 -3.46 25.39
N THR A 220 -3.25 -4.76 25.24
CA THR A 220 -2.57 -5.33 24.07
C THR A 220 -3.59 -5.60 22.98
N VAL A 221 -3.35 -5.03 21.80
CA VAL A 221 -4.20 -5.16 20.61
C VAL A 221 -3.34 -5.56 19.40
N PRO A 222 -3.93 -6.13 18.33
CA PRO A 222 -3.24 -6.24 17.04
C PRO A 222 -2.87 -4.85 16.50
N PRO A 223 -1.80 -4.72 15.69
CA PRO A 223 -1.50 -3.45 15.04
C PRO A 223 -2.63 -3.04 14.11
N TYR A 224 -2.88 -1.74 14.02
CA TYR A 224 -4.00 -1.19 13.26
C TYR A 224 -3.59 0.04 12.47
N LEU A 225 -3.83 -0.02 11.16
CA LEU A 225 -3.69 1.06 10.20
C LEU A 225 -4.80 0.91 9.15
N GLU A 226 -5.27 2.03 8.63
CA GLU A 226 -6.14 2.08 7.46
C GLU A 226 -5.34 2.58 6.25
N VAL A 227 -5.57 2.01 5.06
CA VAL A 227 -4.84 2.41 3.84
C VAL A 227 -5.75 2.62 2.64
N ILE A 228 -5.28 3.43 1.69
CA ILE A 228 -5.72 3.37 0.30
C ILE A 228 -4.56 2.81 -0.52
N ASN A 229 -4.84 1.75 -1.28
CA ASN A 229 -3.89 1.17 -2.20
C ASN A 229 -3.94 1.91 -3.55
N ILE A 230 -2.77 2.17 -4.14
CA ILE A 230 -2.62 2.52 -5.56
C ILE A 230 -1.72 1.45 -6.17
N GLY A 231 -2.26 0.71 -7.14
CA GLY A 231 -1.67 -0.57 -7.52
C GLY A 231 -1.61 -1.48 -6.29
N THR A 232 -0.42 -1.99 -5.99
CA THR A 232 -0.20 -2.90 -4.84
C THR A 232 0.41 -2.26 -3.61
N ARG A 233 0.62 -0.93 -3.59
CA ARG A 233 1.23 -0.22 -2.46
C ARG A 233 0.22 0.62 -1.69
N ALA A 234 0.43 0.76 -0.39
CA ALA A 234 -0.31 1.71 0.43
C ALA A 234 0.16 3.13 0.12
N ALA A 235 -0.65 3.88 -0.64
CA ALA A 235 -0.36 5.27 -1.02
C ALA A 235 -0.84 6.27 0.04
N VAL A 236 -1.93 5.96 0.73
CA VAL A 236 -2.34 6.66 1.95
C VAL A 236 -2.21 5.68 3.10
N ILE A 237 -1.52 6.09 4.17
CA ILE A 237 -1.37 5.32 5.41
C ILE A 237 -1.93 6.18 6.53
N PHE A 238 -3.05 5.75 7.10
CA PHE A 238 -3.74 6.48 8.15
C PHE A 238 -3.74 5.69 9.46
N SER A 239 -3.30 6.33 10.53
CA SER A 239 -3.38 5.81 11.89
C SER A 239 -4.39 6.64 12.69
N PRO A 240 -5.58 6.10 12.98
CA PRO A 240 -6.57 6.78 13.82
C PRO A 240 -6.24 6.68 15.32
N ILE A 241 -5.28 5.83 15.69
CA ILE A 241 -4.71 5.73 17.03
C ILE A 241 -3.36 6.46 17.01
N ASP A 242 -3.07 7.24 18.04
CA ASP A 242 -1.92 8.13 18.00
C ASP A 242 -0.57 7.40 18.09
N LEU A 243 0.20 7.48 17.01
CA LEU A 243 1.62 7.10 16.97
C LEU A 243 2.55 8.24 17.40
N SER A 244 2.20 9.48 17.06
CA SER A 244 3.06 10.66 17.27
C SER A 244 3.25 11.01 18.74
N CYS A 245 2.17 11.04 19.55
CA CYS A 245 2.34 11.24 20.98
C CYS A 245 3.06 10.07 21.63
N GLY A 246 2.92 8.85 21.08
CA GLY A 246 3.65 7.66 21.49
C GLY A 246 5.17 7.83 21.32
N TRP A 247 5.64 8.34 20.18
CA TRP A 247 7.08 8.56 19.92
C TRP A 247 7.76 9.43 20.97
N ASN A 248 6.99 10.32 21.59
CA ASN A 248 7.43 11.23 22.62
C ASN A 248 6.56 11.10 23.88
N ALA A 249 6.22 9.89 24.30
CA ALA A 249 5.42 9.69 25.49
C ALA A 249 6.24 10.07 26.74
N ASP A 250 6.07 11.29 27.22
CA ASP A 250 6.48 11.63 28.59
C ASP A 250 5.54 10.90 29.57
N ALA A 251 5.97 10.73 30.81
CA ALA A 251 5.23 10.02 31.87
C ALA A 251 3.84 10.63 32.22
N HIS A 252 3.40 11.66 31.50
CA HIS A 252 2.14 12.39 31.68
C HIS A 252 1.14 11.98 30.58
N PRO A 253 0.16 11.11 30.89
CA PRO A 253 -0.87 10.73 29.93
C PRO A 253 -1.71 11.94 29.51
N ILE A 254 -2.05 12.02 28.22
CA ILE A 254 -2.99 13.03 27.74
C ILE A 254 -4.41 12.52 28.02
N GLU A 255 -5.13 13.16 28.94
CA GLU A 255 -6.49 12.76 29.29
C GLU A 255 -7.43 12.74 28.07
N GLY A 256 -8.25 11.70 27.99
CA GLY A 256 -9.17 11.46 26.86
C GLY A 256 -8.51 10.98 25.56
N GLY A 257 -7.19 11.07 25.43
CA GLY A 257 -6.46 10.65 24.22
C GLY A 257 -6.18 9.14 24.16
N VAL A 258 -6.22 8.57 22.96
CA VAL A 258 -5.84 7.17 22.70
C VAL A 258 -4.48 7.13 21.99
N LEU A 259 -3.50 6.46 22.60
CA LEU A 259 -2.12 6.45 22.11
C LEU A 259 -1.45 5.09 22.29
N TYR A 260 -0.50 4.81 21.41
CA TYR A 260 0.36 3.63 21.49
C TYR A 260 1.53 3.81 22.46
N ASP A 261 1.99 2.72 23.06
CA ASP A 261 3.23 2.69 23.85
C ASP A 261 4.40 3.17 22.99
N GLN A 262 5.33 3.91 23.60
CA GLN A 262 6.45 4.53 22.89
C GLN A 262 7.30 3.54 22.10
N ALA A 263 7.68 2.41 22.70
CA ALA A 263 8.54 1.44 22.03
C ALA A 263 7.81 0.78 20.85
N ASP A 264 6.51 0.53 20.99
CA ASP A 264 5.69 -0.07 19.95
C ASP A 264 5.44 0.94 18.81
N ALA A 265 5.13 2.20 19.16
CA ALA A 265 4.94 3.29 18.22
C ALA A 265 6.19 3.60 17.39
N LEU A 266 7.38 3.63 18.03
CA LEU A 266 8.65 3.87 17.33
C LEU A 266 8.98 2.72 16.37
N LYS A 267 8.73 1.47 16.75
CA LYS A 267 8.90 0.32 15.85
C LYS A 267 7.98 0.39 14.63
N LEU A 268 6.68 0.69 14.85
CA LEU A 268 5.73 0.81 13.75
C LEU A 268 6.07 2.01 12.85
N GLY A 269 6.48 3.15 13.43
CA GLY A 269 6.97 4.30 12.68
C GLY A 269 8.18 3.94 11.80
N SER A 270 9.18 3.22 12.33
CA SER A 270 10.31 2.74 11.54
C SER A 270 9.87 1.84 10.38
N ASN A 271 8.91 0.94 10.62
CA ASN A 271 8.39 0.11 9.54
C ASN A 271 7.68 0.91 8.45
N ILE A 272 6.87 1.92 8.81
CA ILE A 272 6.20 2.79 7.82
C ILE A 272 7.25 3.45 6.93
N MET A 273 8.30 4.01 7.51
CA MET A 273 9.40 4.61 6.74
C MET A 273 10.12 3.59 5.84
N THR A 274 10.47 2.42 6.38
CA THR A 274 11.13 1.34 5.61
C THR A 274 10.25 0.85 4.48
N TYR A 275 8.95 0.68 4.72
CA TYR A 275 7.98 0.28 3.70
C TYR A 275 7.89 1.30 2.57
N CYS A 276 7.75 2.60 2.90
CA CYS A 276 7.71 3.66 1.90
C CYS A 276 8.99 3.72 1.05
N LEU A 277 10.16 3.54 1.67
CA LEU A 277 11.44 3.48 0.96
C LEU A 277 11.52 2.26 0.03
N ALA A 278 11.03 1.10 0.47
CA ALA A 278 11.06 -0.13 -0.31
C ALA A 278 10.09 -0.10 -1.51
N GLU A 279 8.92 0.53 -1.36
CA GLU A 279 7.90 0.66 -2.42
C GLU A 279 8.06 1.93 -3.28
N TYR A 280 9.04 2.80 -2.97
CA TYR A 280 9.27 4.04 -3.70
C TYR A 280 9.47 3.79 -5.20
N GLN A 281 10.36 2.85 -5.56
CA GLN A 281 10.62 2.54 -6.96
C GLN A 281 9.36 2.01 -7.65
N TYR A 282 8.63 1.09 -7.01
CA TYR A 282 7.36 0.58 -7.54
C TYR A 282 6.40 1.74 -7.87
N GLY A 283 6.18 2.65 -6.90
CA GLY A 283 5.30 3.80 -7.09
C GLY A 283 5.70 4.69 -8.27
N ARG A 284 7.00 4.95 -8.44
CA ARG A 284 7.53 5.74 -9.56
C ARG A 284 7.31 5.07 -10.91
N PHE A 285 7.57 3.76 -11.02
CA PHE A 285 7.35 3.05 -12.29
C PHE A 285 5.86 2.86 -12.58
N PHE A 286 5.05 2.64 -11.56
CA PHE A 286 3.59 2.51 -11.70
C PHE A 286 2.96 3.77 -12.29
N ALA A 287 3.47 4.96 -11.92
CA ALA A 287 3.02 6.23 -12.45
C ALA A 287 3.24 6.40 -13.97
N HIS A 288 4.26 5.74 -14.51
CA HIS A 288 4.55 5.77 -15.94
C HIS A 288 3.62 4.81 -16.68
N GLN A 289 2.45 5.31 -17.08
CA GLN A 289 1.46 4.55 -17.83
C GLN A 289 2.06 4.06 -19.17
N LYS A 290 2.11 2.74 -19.36
CA LYS A 290 2.35 2.15 -20.69
C LYS A 290 1.05 2.31 -21.49
N VAL A 291 1.01 3.26 -22.42
CA VAL A 291 -0.13 3.42 -23.34
C VAL A 291 0.01 2.38 -24.46
N TYR A 292 -0.89 1.40 -24.49
CA TYR A 292 -0.97 0.43 -25.58
C TYR A 292 -1.96 0.94 -26.63
N HIS A 293 -1.43 1.48 -27.72
CA HIS A 293 -2.23 2.01 -28.84
C HIS A 293 -2.73 0.88 -29.75
N GLN A 294 -3.76 0.15 -29.32
CA GLN A 294 -4.60 -0.73 -30.16
C GLN A 294 -6.09 -0.72 -29.74
N ALA A 295 -6.51 0.26 -28.92
CA ALA A 295 -7.86 0.30 -28.34
C ALA A 295 -9.00 0.47 -29.38
N THR A 296 -8.66 0.86 -30.60
CA THR A 296 -9.58 1.24 -31.69
C THR A 296 -9.54 0.31 -32.91
N ASP A 297 -8.69 -0.73 -32.92
CA ASP A 297 -8.53 -1.60 -34.08
C ASP A 297 -9.67 -2.65 -34.17
N ALA A 298 -10.03 -3.04 -35.40
CA ALA A 298 -11.13 -3.95 -35.67
C ALA A 298 -10.84 -5.38 -35.14
N THR A 299 -11.86 -6.00 -34.54
CA THR A 299 -11.76 -7.17 -33.65
C THR A 299 -11.99 -8.53 -34.32
N ARG A 300 -11.91 -8.64 -35.64
CA ARG A 300 -12.12 -9.95 -36.28
C ARG A 300 -10.90 -10.84 -35.99
N ASP A 301 -11.15 -11.98 -35.37
CA ASP A 301 -10.22 -13.09 -35.11
C ASP A 301 -9.21 -12.89 -33.95
N GLN A 302 -9.49 -12.02 -32.98
CA GLN A 302 -8.64 -11.82 -31.79
C GLN A 302 -9.28 -12.32 -30.48
N LEU A 303 -8.50 -13.01 -29.65
CA LEU A 303 -8.92 -13.40 -28.29
C LEU A 303 -9.09 -12.16 -27.41
N VAL A 304 -10.26 -12.06 -26.74
CA VAL A 304 -10.57 -11.02 -25.76
C VAL A 304 -10.85 -11.66 -24.40
N LEU A 305 -10.24 -11.11 -23.34
CA LEU A 305 -10.44 -11.57 -21.97
C LEU A 305 -11.33 -10.62 -21.18
N GLY A 306 -12.27 -11.20 -20.43
CA GLY A 306 -13.08 -10.47 -19.46
C GLY A 306 -12.40 -10.44 -18.09
N GLN A 307 -12.11 -9.25 -17.54
CA GLN A 307 -11.60 -9.11 -16.18
C GLN A 307 -12.76 -8.84 -15.21
N ILE A 308 -12.97 -9.71 -14.23
CA ILE A 308 -14.06 -9.60 -13.27
C ILE A 308 -13.87 -8.35 -12.39
N VAL A 309 -14.88 -7.49 -12.36
CA VAL A 309 -14.97 -6.36 -11.43
C VAL A 309 -15.59 -6.82 -10.12
N HIS A 310 -14.95 -6.47 -9.00
CA HIS A 310 -15.43 -6.71 -7.64
C HIS A 310 -14.97 -5.62 -6.68
N ASN A 311 -15.49 -5.62 -5.46
CA ASN A 311 -15.25 -4.58 -4.45
C ASN A 311 -13.96 -4.76 -3.62
N GLY A 312 -13.03 -5.63 -4.05
CA GLY A 312 -11.86 -6.04 -3.29
C GLY A 312 -10.54 -5.66 -3.94
N ASP A 313 -10.42 -4.41 -4.42
CA ASP A 313 -9.30 -3.94 -5.26
C ASP A 313 -9.12 -4.82 -6.51
N TRP A 314 -10.12 -4.88 -7.40
CA TRP A 314 -10.19 -5.81 -8.55
C TRP A 314 -9.11 -5.64 -9.64
N ASP A 315 -8.35 -4.54 -9.59
CA ASP A 315 -7.30 -4.24 -10.56
C ASP A 315 -6.04 -3.64 -9.88
N PRO A 316 -5.36 -4.41 -9.02
CA PRO A 316 -4.19 -3.95 -8.30
C PRO A 316 -2.92 -4.00 -9.17
N THR A 317 -2.95 -4.75 -10.27
CA THR A 317 -1.82 -4.96 -11.20
C THR A 317 -2.20 -4.65 -12.65
N PRO A 318 -2.62 -3.41 -12.96
CA PRO A 318 -3.22 -3.04 -14.24
C PRO A 318 -2.33 -3.28 -15.46
N HIS A 319 -1.00 -3.25 -15.30
CA HIS A 319 -0.07 -3.45 -16.41
C HIS A 319 0.22 -4.93 -16.69
N GLY A 320 -0.22 -5.85 -15.82
CA GLY A 320 0.19 -7.25 -15.85
C GLY A 320 -0.44 -8.00 -17.02
N LEU A 321 -1.77 -7.98 -17.10
CA LEU A 321 -2.49 -8.68 -18.15
C LEU A 321 -2.12 -8.16 -19.57
N PRO A 322 -2.02 -6.84 -19.83
CA PRO A 322 -1.53 -6.35 -21.13
C PRO A 322 -0.11 -6.84 -21.48
N ASN A 323 0.81 -6.90 -20.52
CA ASN A 323 2.15 -7.45 -20.77
C ASN A 323 2.11 -8.95 -21.09
N LEU A 324 1.30 -9.73 -20.36
CA LEU A 324 1.13 -11.15 -20.63
C LEU A 324 0.60 -11.38 -22.06
N LEU A 325 -0.44 -10.65 -22.44
CA LEU A 325 -1.01 -10.74 -23.79
C LEU A 325 0.02 -10.34 -24.85
N LYS A 326 0.79 -9.29 -24.62
CA LYS A 326 1.92 -8.92 -25.48
C LYS A 326 2.95 -10.04 -25.62
N THR A 327 3.32 -10.71 -24.53
CA THR A 327 4.24 -11.84 -24.57
C THR A 327 3.66 -13.00 -25.38
N ILE A 328 2.35 -13.28 -25.27
CA ILE A 328 1.68 -14.32 -26.04
C ILE A 328 1.71 -14.02 -27.54
N ASP A 329 1.33 -12.80 -27.94
CA ASP A 329 1.36 -12.38 -29.35
C ASP A 329 2.78 -12.48 -29.96
N GLN A 330 3.80 -12.13 -29.18
CA GLN A 330 5.19 -12.15 -29.64
C GLN A 330 5.81 -13.55 -29.71
N ASN A 331 5.30 -14.52 -28.96
CA ASN A 331 5.93 -15.84 -28.80
C ASN A 331 5.06 -17.00 -29.29
N THR A 332 3.85 -16.72 -29.78
CA THR A 332 2.92 -17.73 -30.29
C THR A 332 2.30 -17.26 -31.60
N THR A 333 1.60 -18.15 -32.32
CA THR A 333 0.83 -17.79 -33.51
C THR A 333 -0.56 -17.26 -33.18
N MET A 334 -0.91 -17.11 -31.90
CA MET A 334 -2.22 -16.65 -31.48
C MET A 334 -2.28 -15.12 -31.53
N HIS A 335 -3.20 -14.59 -32.35
CA HIS A 335 -3.49 -13.16 -32.35
C HIS A 335 -4.39 -12.81 -31.17
N VAL A 336 -3.87 -12.01 -30.24
CA VAL A 336 -4.61 -11.58 -29.05
C VAL A 336 -4.83 -10.08 -29.10
N GLN A 337 -5.97 -9.62 -28.59
CA GLN A 337 -6.16 -8.19 -28.40
C GLN A 337 -5.49 -7.77 -27.09
N PHE A 338 -4.63 -6.74 -27.10
CA PHE A 338 -4.02 -6.20 -25.86
C PHE A 338 -5.01 -5.39 -25.00
N LYS A 339 -6.32 -5.66 -25.14
CA LYS A 339 -7.40 -4.97 -24.45
C LYS A 339 -8.02 -5.89 -23.40
N ARG A 340 -7.89 -5.48 -22.15
CA ARG A 340 -8.71 -6.00 -21.05
C ARG A 340 -10.11 -5.39 -21.14
N VAL A 341 -11.15 -6.21 -20.98
CA VAL A 341 -12.52 -5.71 -20.86
C VAL A 341 -12.95 -5.92 -19.41
N PRO A 342 -13.14 -4.85 -18.61
CA PRO A 342 -13.72 -5.00 -17.28
C PRO A 342 -15.18 -5.46 -17.41
N VAL A 343 -15.55 -6.51 -16.69
CA VAL A 343 -16.89 -7.11 -16.74
C VAL A 343 -17.46 -7.18 -15.33
N ASP A 344 -18.64 -6.60 -15.16
CA ASP A 344 -19.49 -6.82 -13.99
C ASP A 344 -20.11 -8.22 -14.11
N PRO A 345 -19.82 -9.17 -13.21
CA PRO A 345 -20.35 -10.52 -13.33
C PRO A 345 -21.86 -10.63 -13.08
N GLU A 346 -22.48 -9.63 -12.45
CA GLU A 346 -23.92 -9.60 -12.20
C GLU A 346 -24.69 -9.14 -13.45
N LYS A 347 -24.22 -8.07 -14.10
CA LYS A 347 -24.95 -7.38 -15.17
C LYS A 347 -24.33 -7.51 -16.55
N GLY A 348 -23.02 -7.73 -16.63
CA GLY A 348 -22.26 -7.81 -17.86
C GLY A 348 -22.39 -9.17 -18.54
N ASP A 349 -22.00 -9.21 -19.82
CA ASP A 349 -22.02 -10.41 -20.64
C ASP A 349 -20.75 -11.25 -20.44
N ILE A 350 -20.66 -11.92 -19.29
CA ILE A 350 -19.55 -12.83 -18.98
C ILE A 350 -19.45 -14.02 -19.94
N TYR A 351 -20.54 -14.40 -20.60
CA TYR A 351 -20.62 -15.59 -21.46
C TYR A 351 -19.98 -15.35 -22.83
N SER A 352 -19.80 -14.09 -23.23
CA SER A 352 -19.12 -13.72 -24.47
C SER A 352 -17.59 -13.92 -24.43
N PHE A 353 -17.02 -14.17 -23.26
CA PHE A 353 -15.58 -14.37 -23.07
C PHE A 353 -15.28 -15.85 -22.88
N PRO A 354 -14.34 -16.46 -23.64
CA PRO A 354 -13.94 -17.86 -23.41
C PRO A 354 -13.18 -18.01 -22.08
N VAL A 355 -12.51 -16.94 -21.65
CA VAL A 355 -11.71 -16.91 -20.42
C VAL A 355 -11.99 -15.62 -19.65
N LEU A 356 -12.30 -15.80 -18.37
CA LEU A 356 -12.37 -14.73 -17.39
C LEU A 356 -11.08 -14.71 -16.58
N TYR A 357 -10.62 -13.50 -16.27
CA TYR A 357 -9.50 -13.26 -15.36
C TYR A 357 -9.99 -12.53 -14.12
N MET A 358 -9.48 -12.91 -12.95
CA MET A 358 -9.78 -12.26 -11.69
C MET A 358 -8.52 -12.10 -10.85
N THR A 359 -8.35 -10.94 -10.24
CA THR A 359 -7.27 -10.68 -9.29
C THR A 359 -7.71 -9.67 -8.27
N GLY A 360 -7.07 -9.63 -7.11
CA GLY A 360 -7.35 -8.61 -6.12
C GLY A 360 -6.44 -8.67 -4.91
N GLN A 361 -6.61 -7.69 -4.02
CA GLN A 361 -5.82 -7.56 -2.79
C GLN A 361 -6.65 -7.52 -1.53
N ARG A 362 -7.94 -7.21 -1.62
CA ARG A 362 -8.82 -7.12 -0.46
C ARG A 362 -9.85 -8.23 -0.47
N ALA A 363 -10.43 -8.44 0.70
CA ALA A 363 -11.63 -9.27 0.80
C ALA A 363 -12.72 -8.71 -0.13
N PHE A 364 -13.42 -9.61 -0.80
CA PHE A 364 -14.58 -9.31 -1.62
C PHE A 364 -15.69 -10.29 -1.28
N LYS A 365 -16.90 -10.00 -1.75
CA LYS A 365 -18.03 -10.91 -1.58
C LYS A 365 -18.92 -10.88 -2.80
N PHE A 366 -19.31 -12.05 -3.28
CA PHE A 366 -20.31 -12.16 -4.33
C PHE A 366 -21.70 -12.28 -3.74
N ASN A 367 -22.70 -11.81 -4.48
CA ASN A 367 -24.10 -12.13 -4.18
C ASN A 367 -24.49 -13.45 -4.87
N ASP A 368 -25.67 -13.97 -4.57
CA ASP A 368 -26.12 -15.26 -5.09
C ASP A 368 -26.33 -15.25 -6.62
N VAL A 369 -26.66 -14.09 -7.20
CA VAL A 369 -26.79 -13.94 -8.65
C VAL A 369 -25.44 -14.14 -9.33
N ILE A 370 -24.40 -13.47 -8.85
CA ILE A 370 -23.03 -13.62 -9.36
C ILE A 370 -22.56 -15.06 -9.22
N ARG A 371 -22.76 -15.69 -8.05
CA ARG A 371 -22.35 -17.09 -7.83
C ARG A 371 -23.02 -18.04 -8.82
N LYS A 372 -24.32 -17.87 -9.05
CA LYS A 372 -25.08 -18.69 -10.00
C LYS A 372 -24.59 -18.49 -11.43
N ARG A 373 -24.41 -17.25 -11.87
CA ARG A 373 -23.93 -16.92 -13.22
C ARG A 373 -22.51 -17.46 -13.46
N LEU A 374 -21.62 -17.32 -12.48
CA LEU A 374 -20.28 -17.89 -12.56
C LEU A 374 -20.33 -19.42 -12.60
N ARG A 375 -21.17 -20.08 -11.80
CA ARG A 375 -21.35 -21.53 -11.87
C ARG A 375 -21.80 -21.97 -13.26
N GLU A 376 -22.81 -21.32 -13.83
CA GLU A 376 -23.31 -21.60 -15.18
C GLU A 376 -22.24 -21.35 -16.26
N TYR A 377 -21.48 -20.26 -16.15
CA TYR A 377 -20.38 -19.96 -17.07
C TYR A 377 -19.33 -21.07 -17.07
N LEU A 378 -18.91 -21.50 -15.88
CA LEU A 378 -17.88 -22.51 -15.68
C LEU A 378 -18.34 -23.91 -16.12
N ASP A 379 -19.58 -24.28 -15.83
CA ASP A 379 -20.15 -25.57 -16.22
C ASP A 379 -20.41 -25.67 -17.75
N ASN A 380 -20.50 -24.54 -18.45
CA ASN A 380 -20.69 -24.49 -19.91
C ASN A 380 -19.37 -24.30 -20.70
N GLY A 381 -18.22 -24.64 -20.09
CA GLY A 381 -16.91 -24.63 -20.75
C GLY A 381 -16.13 -23.32 -20.64
N GLY A 382 -16.68 -22.32 -19.96
CA GLY A 382 -15.92 -21.12 -19.61
C GLY A 382 -14.84 -21.42 -18.58
N SER A 383 -13.71 -20.75 -18.68
CA SER A 383 -12.62 -20.87 -17.69
C SER A 383 -12.38 -19.58 -16.93
N LEU A 384 -11.99 -19.69 -15.67
CA LEU A 384 -11.67 -18.61 -14.76
C LEU A 384 -10.24 -18.78 -14.22
N ILE A 385 -9.37 -17.86 -14.62
CA ILE A 385 -8.00 -17.74 -14.11
C ILE A 385 -7.99 -16.71 -12.98
N VAL A 386 -7.55 -17.12 -11.81
CA VAL A 386 -7.55 -16.30 -10.59
C VAL A 386 -6.14 -16.14 -10.05
N ASP A 387 -5.75 -14.90 -9.82
CA ASP A 387 -4.45 -14.53 -9.27
C ASP A 387 -4.59 -13.77 -7.95
N CYS A 388 -3.92 -14.25 -6.91
CA CYS A 388 -3.83 -13.50 -5.66
C CYS A 388 -2.71 -12.46 -5.74
N ALA A 389 -3.08 -11.19 -6.01
CA ALA A 389 -2.09 -10.13 -6.19
C ALA A 389 -1.23 -9.98 -4.93
N VAL A 390 0.09 -10.00 -5.13
CA VAL A 390 1.14 -10.00 -4.09
C VAL A 390 0.88 -10.97 -2.93
N GLY A 391 0.13 -12.06 -3.15
CA GLY A 391 -0.17 -13.10 -2.16
C GLY A 391 -1.00 -12.64 -0.96
N SER A 392 -1.91 -11.67 -1.16
CA SER A 392 -2.82 -11.17 -0.12
C SER A 392 -3.61 -12.28 0.60
N SER A 393 -3.52 -12.30 1.93
CA SER A 393 -4.29 -13.24 2.75
C SER A 393 -5.79 -12.96 2.78
N GLU A 394 -6.20 -11.70 2.62
CA GLU A 394 -7.62 -11.33 2.59
C GLU A 394 -8.30 -11.80 1.31
N PHE A 395 -7.64 -11.58 0.17
CA PHE A 395 -8.14 -12.06 -1.12
C PHE A 395 -8.13 -13.59 -1.19
N ASP A 396 -7.06 -14.24 -0.74
CA ASP A 396 -6.95 -15.72 -0.69
C ASP A 396 -8.08 -16.33 0.14
N ARG A 397 -8.38 -15.77 1.33
CA ARG A 397 -9.49 -16.22 2.16
C ARG A 397 -10.84 -16.02 1.45
N ALA A 398 -11.09 -14.81 0.93
CA ALA A 398 -12.35 -14.48 0.26
C ALA A 398 -12.60 -15.38 -0.97
N PHE A 399 -11.60 -15.58 -1.81
CA PHE A 399 -11.72 -16.44 -2.98
C PHE A 399 -12.04 -17.88 -2.61
N ARG A 400 -11.36 -18.45 -1.60
CA ARG A 400 -11.64 -19.81 -1.11
C ARG A 400 -13.04 -19.94 -0.52
N GLU A 401 -13.57 -18.90 0.11
CA GLU A 401 -14.95 -18.88 0.63
C GLU A 401 -15.98 -18.81 -0.50
N GLU A 402 -15.74 -17.97 -1.51
CA GLU A 402 -16.65 -17.81 -2.64
C GLU A 402 -16.66 -19.04 -3.55
N ILE A 403 -15.50 -19.61 -3.86
CA ILE A 403 -15.45 -20.76 -4.76
C ILE A 403 -16.09 -22.01 -4.14
N ARG A 404 -16.03 -22.18 -2.81
CA ARG A 404 -16.78 -23.25 -2.11
C ARG A 404 -18.29 -23.06 -2.18
N GLN A 405 -18.77 -21.83 -2.33
CA GLN A 405 -20.19 -21.55 -2.48
C GLN A 405 -20.67 -21.79 -3.92
N ILE A 406 -19.80 -21.54 -4.91
CA ILE A 406 -20.03 -21.82 -6.34
C ILE A 406 -19.95 -23.33 -6.61
N TYR A 407 -18.88 -23.99 -6.17
CA TYR A 407 -18.66 -25.44 -6.25
C TYR A 407 -18.71 -26.09 -4.87
N ARG A 408 -19.92 -26.44 -4.43
CA ARG A 408 -20.13 -27.12 -3.12
C ARG A 408 -19.72 -28.59 -3.13
N ASP A 409 -19.75 -29.19 -4.31
CA ASP A 409 -19.52 -30.60 -4.60
C ASP A 409 -18.10 -30.91 -5.09
N ARG A 410 -17.32 -29.87 -5.42
CA ARG A 410 -15.94 -29.99 -5.91
C ARG A 410 -15.00 -29.14 -5.06
N ALA A 411 -13.93 -29.76 -4.57
CA ALA A 411 -12.90 -29.04 -3.83
C ALA A 411 -11.85 -28.47 -4.78
N LEU A 412 -11.38 -27.26 -4.45
CA LEU A 412 -10.16 -26.69 -5.00
C LEU A 412 -8.96 -27.56 -4.54
N LYS A 413 -8.16 -28.06 -5.47
CA LYS A 413 -7.04 -29.00 -5.21
C LYS A 413 -5.77 -28.54 -5.89
N THR A 414 -4.62 -28.81 -5.28
CA THR A 414 -3.32 -28.57 -5.93
C THR A 414 -3.20 -29.34 -7.24
N LEU A 415 -2.79 -28.64 -8.29
CA LEU A 415 -2.54 -29.24 -9.59
C LEU A 415 -1.28 -30.11 -9.52
N ARG A 416 -1.34 -31.28 -10.16
CA ARG A 416 -0.23 -32.23 -10.16
C ARG A 416 0.96 -31.67 -10.95
N GLU A 417 2.17 -31.95 -10.48
CA GLU A 417 3.43 -31.47 -11.09
C GLU A 417 3.68 -32.02 -12.51
N ASP A 418 3.06 -33.13 -12.87
CA ASP A 418 3.14 -33.77 -14.19
C ASP A 418 2.13 -33.23 -15.20
N HIS A 419 1.26 -32.29 -14.80
CA HIS A 419 0.19 -31.78 -15.65
C HIS A 419 0.74 -31.09 -16.92
N PRO A 420 0.16 -31.36 -18.12
CA PRO A 420 0.65 -30.82 -19.39
C PRO A 420 0.76 -29.29 -19.46
N ILE A 421 -0.05 -28.57 -18.68
CA ILE A 421 -0.03 -27.10 -18.59
C ILE A 421 1.38 -26.56 -18.30
N PHE A 422 2.19 -27.25 -17.48
CA PHE A 422 3.52 -26.77 -17.09
C PHE A 422 4.60 -26.95 -18.17
N LYS A 423 4.26 -27.55 -19.31
CA LYS A 423 5.16 -27.76 -20.45
C LYS A 423 4.48 -27.42 -21.78
N TYR A 424 3.44 -26.59 -21.76
CA TYR A 424 2.59 -26.37 -22.93
C TYR A 424 3.31 -25.55 -24.01
N VAL A 425 3.75 -24.32 -23.69
CA VAL A 425 4.60 -23.48 -24.57
C VAL A 425 6.03 -23.43 -24.05
N TYR A 426 6.19 -23.19 -22.74
CA TYR A 426 7.48 -23.15 -22.04
C TYR A 426 7.58 -24.31 -21.05
N ASP A 427 8.80 -24.75 -20.73
CA ASP A 427 9.04 -25.65 -19.61
C ASP A 427 9.08 -24.87 -18.30
N THR A 428 7.95 -24.85 -17.58
CA THR A 428 7.77 -24.18 -16.28
C THR A 428 7.62 -25.19 -15.15
N ARG A 429 8.08 -26.43 -15.32
CA ARG A 429 8.04 -27.44 -14.24
C ARG A 429 8.89 -27.03 -13.03
N LYS A 430 9.87 -26.16 -13.24
CA LYS A 430 10.62 -25.46 -12.20
C LYS A 430 10.44 -23.96 -12.40
N VAL A 431 10.26 -23.25 -11.29
CA VAL A 431 10.07 -21.80 -11.28
C VAL A 431 10.80 -21.18 -10.10
N GLU A 432 11.35 -20.02 -10.34
CA GLU A 432 11.96 -19.17 -9.34
C GLU A 432 10.89 -18.30 -8.68
N LEU A 433 10.97 -18.16 -7.35
CA LEU A 433 10.12 -17.25 -6.61
C LEU A 433 10.74 -15.84 -6.56
N ALA A 434 9.88 -14.82 -6.48
CA ALA A 434 10.29 -13.45 -6.22
C ALA A 434 11.11 -13.36 -4.91
N PRO A 435 11.99 -12.35 -4.73
CA PRO A 435 12.92 -12.32 -3.60
C PRO A 435 12.27 -12.47 -2.22
N MET A 436 11.12 -11.81 -2.00
CA MET A 436 10.39 -11.91 -0.73
C MET A 436 9.74 -13.29 -0.55
N ALA A 437 9.05 -13.80 -1.56
CA ALA A 437 8.47 -15.14 -1.56
C ALA A 437 9.52 -16.22 -1.29
N ARG A 438 10.68 -16.14 -1.96
CA ARG A 438 11.81 -17.06 -1.76
C ARG A 438 12.36 -17.01 -0.34
N ARG A 439 12.48 -15.82 0.23
CA ARG A 439 12.96 -15.64 1.61
C ARG A 439 12.02 -16.31 2.63
N ILE A 440 10.72 -16.23 2.41
CA ILE A 440 9.70 -16.73 3.34
C ILE A 440 9.41 -18.23 3.13
N LEU A 441 9.34 -18.68 1.88
CA LEU A 441 8.90 -20.02 1.51
C LEU A 441 10.04 -20.97 1.12
N GLY A 442 11.25 -20.44 0.84
CA GLY A 442 12.33 -21.20 0.23
C GLY A 442 12.14 -21.40 -1.28
N SER A 443 12.72 -22.46 -1.81
CA SER A 443 12.43 -22.92 -3.18
C SER A 443 11.19 -23.81 -3.20
N VAL A 444 10.48 -23.81 -4.33
CA VAL A 444 9.36 -24.73 -4.58
C VAL A 444 9.76 -25.74 -5.66
N PRO A 445 9.32 -27.00 -5.56
CA PRO A 445 9.68 -28.03 -6.54
C PRO A 445 8.99 -27.82 -7.90
N CYS A 446 7.81 -27.19 -7.90
CA CYS A 446 6.99 -26.91 -9.08
C CYS A 446 6.06 -25.70 -8.83
N PRO A 447 5.43 -25.13 -9.88
CA PRO A 447 4.45 -24.06 -9.70
C PRO A 447 3.26 -24.50 -8.83
N GLN A 448 2.97 -23.72 -7.80
CA GLN A 448 1.87 -23.96 -6.87
C GLN A 448 0.52 -23.42 -7.41
N LEU A 449 -0.08 -24.16 -8.35
CA LEU A 449 -1.44 -23.87 -8.83
C LEU A 449 -2.46 -24.77 -8.11
N GLU A 450 -3.66 -24.24 -7.89
CA GLU A 450 -4.81 -25.01 -7.44
C GLU A 450 -5.93 -24.93 -8.49
N VAL A 451 -6.68 -26.01 -8.68
CA VAL A 451 -7.70 -26.12 -9.72
C VAL A 451 -8.99 -26.73 -9.20
N ILE A 452 -10.08 -26.44 -9.90
CA ILE A 452 -11.28 -27.28 -9.92
C ILE A 452 -11.27 -28.00 -11.26
N GLU A 453 -11.45 -29.32 -11.21
CA GLU A 453 -11.50 -30.18 -12.40
C GLU A 453 -12.90 -30.74 -12.57
N VAL A 454 -13.45 -30.61 -13.78
CA VAL A 454 -14.78 -31.11 -14.16
C VAL A 454 -14.65 -31.82 -15.50
N ASP A 455 -14.88 -33.14 -15.50
CA ASP A 455 -14.87 -33.98 -16.71
C ASP A 455 -13.61 -33.80 -17.60
N GLY A 456 -12.45 -33.63 -16.96
CA GLY A 456 -11.16 -33.44 -17.62
C GLY A 456 -10.84 -32.00 -18.04
N THR A 457 -11.75 -31.05 -17.81
CA THR A 457 -11.52 -29.61 -18.02
C THR A 457 -11.10 -28.91 -16.73
N LEU A 458 -10.47 -27.74 -16.85
CA LEU A 458 -10.02 -26.92 -15.72
C LEU A 458 -10.81 -25.59 -15.65
N PRO A 459 -12.11 -25.63 -15.28
CA PRO A 459 -12.93 -24.41 -15.23
C PRO A 459 -12.35 -23.34 -14.29
N VAL A 460 -11.62 -23.74 -13.25
CA VAL A 460 -10.99 -22.78 -12.32
C VAL A 460 -9.52 -23.11 -12.16
N ILE A 461 -8.67 -22.11 -12.38
CA ILE A 461 -7.24 -22.16 -12.10
C ILE A 461 -6.93 -21.00 -11.17
N TYR A 462 -6.44 -21.31 -9.98
CA TYR A 462 -6.10 -20.34 -8.95
C TYR A 462 -4.61 -20.40 -8.61
N SER A 463 -3.98 -19.25 -8.55
CA SER A 463 -2.65 -19.09 -8.01
C SER A 463 -2.64 -18.22 -6.75
N ARG A 464 -2.29 -18.83 -5.62
CA ARG A 464 -2.05 -18.10 -4.36
C ARG A 464 -0.76 -17.28 -4.41
N LEU A 465 0.26 -17.76 -5.13
CA LEU A 465 1.47 -16.99 -5.41
C LEU A 465 1.19 -16.06 -6.59
N SER A 466 1.47 -14.77 -6.44
CA SER A 466 1.15 -13.82 -7.50
C SER A 466 1.94 -14.10 -8.78
N MET A 467 1.22 -14.30 -9.88
CA MET A 467 1.69 -14.26 -11.26
C MET A 467 1.60 -12.83 -11.79
N SER A 468 0.49 -12.13 -11.51
CA SER A 468 0.20 -10.81 -12.06
C SER A 468 1.22 -9.73 -11.68
N ALA A 469 1.77 -9.79 -10.47
CA ALA A 469 2.83 -8.88 -10.04
C ALA A 469 4.11 -9.06 -10.88
N GLY A 470 4.44 -10.30 -11.26
CA GLY A 470 5.57 -10.61 -12.14
C GLY A 470 5.30 -10.25 -13.61
N TRP A 471 4.05 -10.36 -14.08
CA TRP A 471 3.66 -9.93 -15.42
C TRP A 471 3.88 -8.42 -15.63
N GLU A 472 3.72 -7.60 -14.58
CA GLU A 472 3.96 -6.16 -14.67
C GLU A 472 5.42 -5.80 -14.95
N GLN A 473 6.37 -6.67 -14.54
CA GLN A 473 7.82 -6.44 -14.63
C GLN A 473 8.24 -5.10 -14.00
N LEU A 474 7.67 -4.81 -12.82
CA LEU A 474 7.96 -3.62 -12.04
C LEU A 474 8.69 -4.01 -10.75
N PRO A 475 9.71 -3.24 -10.33
CA PRO A 475 10.46 -3.56 -9.12
C PRO A 475 9.52 -3.50 -7.91
N ARG A 476 9.39 -4.61 -7.18
CA ARG A 476 8.49 -4.73 -6.04
C ARG A 476 9.15 -5.44 -4.87
N ALA A 477 9.16 -4.79 -3.72
CA ALA A 477 9.86 -5.31 -2.54
C ALA A 477 9.07 -6.44 -1.87
N TYR A 478 7.75 -6.33 -1.83
CA TYR A 478 6.88 -7.23 -1.05
C TYR A 478 6.05 -8.20 -1.90
N ASN A 479 6.53 -8.56 -3.10
CA ASN A 479 5.84 -9.55 -3.94
C ASN A 479 5.92 -10.97 -3.33
N MET A 480 4.80 -11.50 -2.85
CA MET A 480 4.62 -12.92 -2.54
C MET A 480 4.18 -13.70 -3.78
N GLY A 481 5.05 -13.78 -4.79
CA GLY A 481 4.75 -14.38 -6.08
C GLY A 481 5.94 -15.05 -6.75
N TYR A 482 5.75 -15.39 -8.02
CA TYR A 482 6.81 -15.90 -8.88
C TYR A 482 7.73 -14.76 -9.33
N ALA A 483 8.97 -15.10 -9.69
CA ALA A 483 9.87 -14.15 -10.35
C ALA A 483 9.31 -13.76 -11.73
N ASP A 484 9.60 -12.54 -12.17
CA ASP A 484 8.95 -11.89 -13.33
C ASP A 484 8.95 -12.76 -14.61
N GLU A 485 10.11 -13.32 -14.96
CA GLU A 485 10.26 -14.15 -16.17
C GLU A 485 9.43 -15.45 -16.09
N ASP A 486 9.49 -16.13 -14.96
CA ASP A 486 8.77 -17.39 -14.75
C ASP A 486 7.27 -17.17 -14.58
N ALA A 487 6.86 -16.04 -13.98
CA ALA A 487 5.47 -15.62 -13.91
C ALA A 487 4.87 -15.46 -15.32
N LEU A 488 5.59 -14.79 -16.23
CA LEU A 488 5.17 -14.61 -17.62
C LEU A 488 5.07 -15.94 -18.36
N LYS A 489 6.12 -16.78 -18.30
CA LYS A 489 6.12 -18.10 -18.93
C LYS A 489 4.97 -18.97 -18.42
N LEU A 490 4.74 -18.97 -17.11
CA LEU A 490 3.63 -19.71 -16.49
C LEU A 490 2.27 -19.15 -16.93
N GLY A 491 2.11 -17.83 -16.99
CA GLY A 491 0.90 -17.18 -17.50
C GLY A 491 0.61 -17.54 -18.96
N VAL A 492 1.63 -17.56 -19.82
CA VAL A 492 1.50 -17.96 -21.23
C VAL A 492 1.04 -19.41 -21.31
N ASN A 493 1.68 -20.30 -20.57
CA ASN A 493 1.31 -21.70 -20.48
C ASN A 493 -0.16 -21.89 -20.07
N ILE A 494 -0.59 -21.22 -18.99
CA ILE A 494 -1.95 -21.34 -18.48
C ILE A 494 -2.96 -20.87 -19.52
N LEU A 495 -2.78 -19.66 -20.06
CA LEU A 495 -3.75 -19.08 -20.98
C LEU A 495 -3.82 -19.86 -22.31
N MET A 496 -2.68 -20.25 -22.86
CA MET A 496 -2.63 -21.05 -24.09
C MET A 496 -3.23 -22.45 -23.90
N TYR A 497 -3.03 -23.06 -22.73
CA TYR A 497 -3.65 -24.35 -22.43
C TYR A 497 -5.18 -24.24 -22.35
N VAL A 498 -5.69 -23.22 -21.65
CA VAL A 498 -7.12 -23.00 -21.47
C VAL A 498 -7.84 -22.64 -22.78
N VAL A 499 -7.19 -21.90 -23.68
CA VAL A 499 -7.82 -21.51 -24.96
C VAL A 499 -7.81 -22.65 -25.99
N SER A 500 -7.01 -23.69 -25.77
CA SER A 500 -6.85 -24.82 -26.70
C SER A 500 -7.59 -26.10 -26.31
N HIS A 501 -8.15 -26.17 -25.11
CA HIS A 501 -8.90 -27.31 -24.56
C HIS A 501 -10.25 -26.84 -24.07
#